data_AF-A0A5C4U4A2-F1
#
_entry.id   AF-A0A5C4U4A2-F1
#
_cell.length_a   1.000
_cell.length_b   1.000
_cell.length_c   1.000
_cell.angle_alpha   90.00
_cell.angle_beta   90.00
_cell.angle_gamma   90.00
#
_symmetry.space_group_name_H-M   'P 1'
#
loop_
_entity.id
_entity.type
_entity.pdbx_description
1 polymer ?
#
loop_
_entity_poly.entity_id
_entity_poly.type
_entity_poly.pdbx_seq_one_letter_code
_entity_poly.pdbx_strand_id
1 'polypeptide(L)'
;MALRSGLPLLPGTCPPLLGAGRGIPVSRHYSVAPEHAVSHAAQLSLLHPRQLAYPAPAAARAVAVLLKHPTWVADSFSAACLLGVPEFSEGADVFVLGKGNRRLASHPLTPTIHRLPAGLTAWTLWYHDHPLRCLPPAMALVRCLRILSDGLHTWPVPAMAHLSASTVRAVQLIDQFRRRTEVTEAEIVAAARSRFDARLLHKYLALSSSLADSVPETSLRLMLTPQARDLGVHLVPQVPVRSGERLVTVLDLADPQARVGVMYDGAHHWTRDQRNRDARINAELKAMGWEVIRFSQAALANAPETHLLFERFVRAARR
;
A
#
# COMPACT_ATOMS: atom_id res chain seq x y z
N MET A 1 -12.11 14.57 -0.95
CA MET A 1 -12.18 13.14 -0.58
C MET A 1 -12.58 13.05 0.90
N ALA A 2 -13.79 12.57 1.20
CA ALA A 2 -14.20 12.36 2.59
C ALA A 2 -13.55 11.07 3.11
N LEU A 3 -13.05 11.06 4.34
CA LEU A 3 -12.49 9.87 4.97
C LEU A 3 -13.60 8.83 5.18
N ARG A 4 -13.74 7.86 4.28
CA ARG A 4 -14.60 6.67 4.50
C ARG A 4 -13.90 5.66 5.40
N SER A 5 -13.37 6.09 6.55
CA SER A 5 -12.67 5.16 7.45
C SER A 5 -13.59 4.40 8.40
N GLY A 6 -14.88 4.79 8.54
CA GLY A 6 -15.90 4.02 9.28
C GLY A 6 -15.58 3.70 10.75
N LEU A 7 -14.49 4.25 11.29
CA LEU A 7 -13.96 3.92 12.62
C LEU A 7 -14.59 4.85 13.66
N PRO A 8 -15.45 4.34 14.57
CA PRO A 8 -15.97 5.14 15.67
C PRO A 8 -14.88 5.38 16.71
N LEU A 9 -14.45 6.64 16.84
CA LEU A 9 -13.63 7.09 17.96
C LEU A 9 -14.52 7.53 19.11
N LEU A 10 -14.23 7.04 20.32
CA LEU A 10 -14.94 7.40 21.54
C LEU A 10 -14.10 8.41 22.34
N PRO A 11 -14.69 9.50 22.87
CA PRO A 11 -14.01 10.39 23.80
C PRO A 11 -13.74 9.64 25.12
N GLY A 12 -12.48 9.66 25.57
CA GLY A 12 -12.03 8.90 26.73
C GLY A 12 -11.70 9.77 27.94
N THR A 13 -12.31 9.45 29.09
CA THR A 13 -11.72 9.66 30.42
C THR A 13 -10.90 8.42 30.78
N CYS A 14 -9.58 8.54 30.95
CA CYS A 14 -8.73 7.41 31.32
C CYS A 14 -8.21 7.56 32.77
N PRO A 15 -8.59 6.66 33.69
CA PRO A 15 -7.76 6.23 34.82
C PRO A 15 -7.27 4.77 34.62
N PRO A 16 -6.37 4.23 35.47
CA PRO A 16 -5.33 3.29 35.05
C PRO A 16 -5.81 1.85 34.83
N LEU A 17 -5.23 1.25 33.80
CA LEU A 17 -4.94 -0.18 33.57
C LEU A 17 -6.07 -1.22 33.73
N LEU A 18 -6.43 -1.80 32.57
CA LEU A 18 -6.85 -3.19 32.34
C LEU A 18 -8.10 -3.68 33.11
N GLY A 19 -9.27 -3.34 32.57
CA GLY A 19 -10.53 -4.03 32.83
C GLY A 19 -11.29 -4.27 31.53
N ALA A 20 -11.75 -5.51 31.32
CA ALA A 20 -12.44 -5.97 30.12
C ALA A 20 -13.70 -5.12 29.85
N GLY A 21 -13.75 -4.45 28.70
CA GLY A 21 -14.93 -3.71 28.23
C GLY A 21 -14.75 -2.24 27.88
N ARG A 22 -13.54 -1.66 27.99
CA ARG A 22 -13.25 -0.28 27.53
C ARG A 22 -12.31 -0.30 26.32
N GLY A 23 -12.64 0.47 25.28
CA GLY A 23 -11.96 0.48 23.98
C GLY A 23 -10.44 0.66 24.04
N ILE A 24 -9.76 0.33 22.95
CA ILE A 24 -8.30 0.38 22.83
C ILE A 24 -7.85 1.85 22.77
N PRO A 25 -6.93 2.29 23.65
CA PRO A 25 -6.46 3.66 23.66
C PRO A 25 -5.68 3.99 22.38
N VAL A 26 -6.05 5.10 21.77
CA VAL A 26 -5.41 5.66 20.57
C VAL A 26 -4.59 6.90 20.92
N SER A 27 -5.09 7.68 21.88
CA SER A 27 -4.37 8.80 22.50
C SER A 27 -4.81 8.96 23.95
N ARG A 28 -4.33 10.00 24.64
CA ARG A 28 -4.82 10.35 25.99
C ARG A 28 -6.31 10.67 26.07
N HIS A 29 -6.96 11.04 24.96
CA HIS A 29 -8.37 11.49 24.95
C HIS A 29 -9.29 10.64 24.06
N TYR A 30 -8.75 9.68 23.31
CA TYR A 30 -9.52 8.94 22.31
C TYR A 30 -9.20 7.46 22.36
N SER A 31 -10.22 6.63 22.23
CA SER A 31 -10.13 5.17 22.07
C SER A 31 -10.96 4.68 20.89
N VAL A 32 -10.64 3.49 20.39
CA VAL A 32 -11.45 2.76 19.38
C VAL A 32 -12.05 1.50 19.97
N ALA A 33 -13.17 1.06 19.43
CA ALA A 33 -13.78 -0.20 19.86
C ALA A 33 -12.82 -1.40 19.63
N PRO A 34 -12.76 -2.39 20.55
CA PRO A 34 -11.80 -3.50 20.45
C PRO A 34 -11.95 -4.36 19.18
N GLU A 35 -13.14 -4.45 18.61
CA GLU A 35 -13.40 -5.14 17.34
C GLU A 35 -12.73 -4.45 16.14
N HIS A 36 -12.35 -3.18 16.29
CA HIS A 36 -11.59 -2.43 15.31
C HIS A 36 -10.08 -2.51 15.54
N ALA A 37 -9.60 -3.35 16.47
CA ALA A 37 -8.18 -3.57 16.72
C ALA A 37 -7.47 -4.28 15.58
N VAL A 38 -6.16 -4.07 15.48
CA VAL A 38 -5.31 -4.81 14.54
C VAL A 38 -4.72 -6.05 15.25
N SER A 39 -5.11 -7.24 14.82
CA SER A 39 -4.64 -8.52 15.36
C SER A 39 -3.16 -8.83 15.05
N HIS A 40 -2.49 -8.04 14.22
CA HIS A 40 -1.08 -8.22 13.79
C HIS A 40 -0.07 -7.24 14.41
N ALA A 41 -0.46 -6.47 15.44
CA ALA A 41 0.40 -5.44 16.04
C ALA A 41 1.77 -5.98 16.54
N ALA A 42 1.80 -7.19 17.10
CA ALA A 42 3.03 -7.81 17.61
C ALA A 42 4.02 -8.13 16.49
N GLN A 43 3.55 -8.67 15.36
CA GLN A 43 4.40 -8.98 14.21
C GLN A 43 4.98 -7.71 13.58
N LEU A 44 4.17 -6.66 13.46
CA LEU A 44 4.60 -5.37 12.93
C LEU A 44 5.61 -4.67 13.85
N SER A 45 5.50 -4.85 15.17
CA SER A 45 6.46 -4.32 16.14
C SER A 45 7.88 -4.81 15.90
N LEU A 46 8.06 -6.09 15.52
CA LEU A 46 9.38 -6.67 15.22
C LEU A 46 10.08 -5.99 14.03
N LEU A 47 9.31 -5.39 13.14
CA LEU A 47 9.81 -4.67 11.96
C LEU A 47 9.96 -3.17 12.23
N HIS A 48 9.40 -2.67 13.34
CA HIS A 48 9.45 -1.25 13.66
C HIS A 48 10.85 -0.86 14.18
N PRO A 49 11.47 0.24 13.69
CA PRO A 49 12.86 0.61 14.05
C PRO A 49 13.10 0.84 15.55
N ARG A 50 12.03 1.11 16.30
CA ARG A 50 12.06 1.30 17.77
C ARG A 50 11.21 0.25 18.51
N GLN A 51 10.82 -0.84 17.85
CA GLN A 51 10.01 -1.93 18.43
C GLN A 51 8.72 -1.46 19.11
N LEU A 52 8.01 -0.52 18.46
CA LEU A 52 6.74 -0.01 18.98
C LEU A 52 5.60 -0.85 18.41
N ALA A 53 4.73 -1.34 19.29
CA ALA A 53 3.51 -2.05 18.92
C ALA A 53 2.32 -1.09 18.93
N TYR A 54 1.61 -1.00 17.82
CA TYR A 54 0.44 -0.13 17.69
C TYR A 54 -0.84 -0.96 17.79
N PRO A 55 -1.62 -0.83 18.89
CA PRO A 55 -2.78 -1.68 19.14
C PRO A 55 -4.04 -1.25 18.37
N ALA A 56 -4.02 -0.06 17.77
CA ALA A 56 -5.15 0.53 17.06
C ALA A 56 -4.80 0.84 15.60
N PRO A 57 -5.79 0.84 14.68
CA PRO A 57 -5.58 1.10 13.26
C PRO A 57 -4.87 2.41 12.99
N ALA A 58 -4.00 2.44 11.97
CA ALA A 58 -3.24 3.63 11.62
C ALA A 58 -4.11 4.87 11.37
N ALA A 59 -5.24 4.70 10.68
CA ALA A 59 -6.18 5.79 10.41
C ALA A 59 -6.74 6.39 11.71
N ALA A 60 -7.17 5.53 12.64
CA ALA A 60 -7.69 5.96 13.93
C ALA A 60 -6.62 6.71 14.74
N ARG A 61 -5.38 6.19 14.75
CA ARG A 61 -4.23 6.86 15.38
C ARG A 61 -3.96 8.24 14.82
N ALA A 62 -3.97 8.40 13.50
CA ALA A 62 -3.81 9.69 12.84
C ALA A 62 -4.96 10.66 13.18
N VAL A 63 -6.22 10.22 13.05
CA VAL A 63 -7.40 11.05 13.35
C VAL A 63 -7.41 11.52 14.80
N ALA A 64 -7.15 10.63 15.77
CA ALA A 64 -7.12 10.99 17.18
C ALA A 64 -6.10 12.09 17.50
N VAL A 65 -4.90 12.02 16.90
CA VAL A 65 -3.87 13.05 17.07
C VAL A 65 -4.32 14.38 16.45
N LEU A 66 -4.95 14.35 15.28
CA LEU A 66 -5.40 15.56 14.57
C LEU A 66 -6.61 16.22 15.24
N LEU A 67 -7.53 15.44 15.81
CA LEU A 67 -8.63 15.96 16.64
C LEU A 67 -8.11 16.66 17.89
N LYS A 68 -7.09 16.09 18.53
CA LYS A 68 -6.42 16.72 19.69
C LYS A 68 -5.65 18.00 19.32
N HIS A 69 -5.11 18.04 18.11
CA HIS A 69 -4.27 19.14 17.62
C HIS A 69 -4.77 19.67 16.27
N PRO A 70 -5.87 20.46 16.23
CA PRO A 70 -6.52 20.88 14.97
C PRO A 70 -5.65 21.70 14.02
N THR A 71 -4.57 22.31 14.54
CA THR A 71 -3.63 23.08 13.73
C THR A 71 -2.52 22.25 13.10
N TRP A 72 -2.35 20.99 13.51
CA TRP A 72 -1.34 20.09 12.94
C TRP A 72 -1.82 19.50 11.62
N VAL A 73 -0.88 19.02 10.81
CA VAL A 73 -1.16 18.45 9.49
C VAL A 73 -0.70 17.00 9.45
N ALA A 74 -1.52 16.09 8.94
CA ALA A 74 -1.14 14.71 8.71
C ALA A 74 0.05 14.65 7.73
N ASP A 75 1.05 13.84 8.07
CA ASP A 75 2.30 13.72 7.32
C ASP A 75 2.58 12.26 6.92
N SER A 76 3.43 12.05 5.92
CA SER A 76 3.96 10.75 5.47
C SER A 76 2.89 9.64 5.52
N PHE A 77 3.11 8.55 6.26
CA PHE A 77 2.19 7.41 6.33
C PHE A 77 0.86 7.72 7.01
N SER A 78 0.79 8.74 7.89
CA SER A 78 -0.50 9.22 8.39
C SER A 78 -1.30 9.91 7.30
N ALA A 79 -0.65 10.73 6.46
CA ALA A 79 -1.29 11.30 5.28
C ALA A 79 -1.68 10.21 4.27
N ALA A 80 -0.79 9.24 3.97
CA ALA A 80 -1.05 8.12 3.07
C ALA A 80 -2.34 7.37 3.45
N CYS A 81 -2.44 6.96 4.71
CA CYS A 81 -3.61 6.26 5.22
C CYS A 81 -4.90 7.10 5.07
N LEU A 82 -4.84 8.38 5.44
CA LEU A 82 -5.99 9.29 5.32
C LEU A 82 -6.35 9.64 3.86
N LEU A 83 -5.41 9.54 2.94
CA LEU A 83 -5.61 9.71 1.50
C LEU A 83 -5.99 8.39 0.81
N GLY A 84 -6.41 7.36 1.55
CA GLY A 84 -6.89 6.11 0.96
C GLY A 84 -5.79 5.16 0.50
N VAL A 85 -4.57 5.30 1.03
CA VAL A 85 -3.44 4.38 0.82
C VAL A 85 -3.04 3.73 2.16
N PRO A 86 -3.89 2.88 2.76
CA PRO A 86 -3.69 2.35 4.10
C PRO A 86 -2.67 1.21 4.18
N GLU A 87 -2.35 0.55 3.05
CA GLU A 87 -1.69 -0.76 2.97
C GLU A 87 -0.34 -0.83 3.71
N PHE A 88 0.31 0.32 3.88
CA PHE A 88 1.64 0.43 4.46
C PHE A 88 1.67 1.05 5.86
N SER A 89 0.52 1.43 6.42
CA SER A 89 0.49 2.40 7.53
C SER A 89 0.35 1.76 8.92
N GLU A 90 -0.11 0.51 9.01
CA GLU A 90 -0.43 -0.13 10.29
C GLU A 90 0.75 -0.19 11.27
N GLY A 91 1.94 -0.52 10.78
CA GLY A 91 3.17 -0.54 11.59
C GLY A 91 3.87 0.80 11.72
N ALA A 92 3.39 1.86 11.04
CA ALA A 92 4.08 3.15 10.99
C ALA A 92 3.78 4.00 12.22
N ASP A 93 4.67 4.95 12.56
CA ASP A 93 4.31 6.01 13.51
C ASP A 93 3.11 6.82 13.02
N VAL A 94 2.47 7.53 13.96
CA VAL A 94 1.70 8.71 13.58
C VAL A 94 2.69 9.83 13.23
N PHE A 95 2.74 10.22 11.96
CA PHE A 95 3.56 11.31 11.48
C PHE A 95 2.72 12.57 11.31
N VAL A 96 3.18 13.68 11.89
CA VAL A 96 2.50 14.97 11.80
C VAL A 96 3.47 16.13 11.58
N LEU A 97 2.99 17.18 10.93
CA LEU A 97 3.64 18.48 10.89
C LEU A 97 3.00 19.38 11.95
N GLY A 98 3.80 19.83 12.92
CA GLY A 98 3.34 20.64 14.05
C GLY A 98 4.19 21.89 14.29
N LYS A 99 3.67 22.78 15.14
CA LYS A 99 4.43 23.90 15.72
C LYS A 99 5.30 23.35 16.86
N GLY A 100 6.58 23.09 16.59
CA GLY A 100 7.51 22.56 17.59
C GLY A 100 8.82 22.04 17.00
N ASN A 101 9.68 21.52 17.87
CA ASN A 101 10.90 20.84 17.48
C ASN A 101 10.59 19.48 16.86
N ARG A 102 11.47 19.04 15.96
CA ARG A 102 11.41 17.68 15.42
C ARG A 102 11.56 16.68 16.56
N ARG A 103 10.72 15.65 16.59
CA ARG A 103 10.76 14.61 17.63
C ARG A 103 10.26 13.29 17.06
N LEU A 104 11.00 12.22 17.31
CA LEU A 104 10.56 10.87 16.99
C LEU A 104 9.61 10.33 18.06
N ALA A 105 8.66 9.49 17.66
CA ALA A 105 7.80 8.76 18.57
C ALA A 105 8.63 7.87 19.51
N SER A 106 8.35 7.96 20.80
CA SER A 106 8.96 7.11 21.84
C SER A 106 7.94 6.17 22.50
N HIS A 107 6.65 6.32 22.18
CA HIS A 107 5.56 5.53 22.72
C HIS A 107 4.45 5.40 21.67
N PRO A 108 3.67 4.30 21.63
CA PRO A 108 2.59 4.12 20.65
C PRO A 108 1.51 5.22 20.61
N LEU A 109 1.41 6.01 21.69
CA LEU A 109 0.44 7.10 21.87
C LEU A 109 1.06 8.50 21.63
N THR A 110 2.34 8.58 21.26
CA THR A 110 3.01 9.83 20.94
C THR A 110 3.41 9.85 19.47
N PRO A 111 3.11 10.92 18.72
CA PRO A 111 3.44 10.98 17.30
C PRO A 111 4.90 11.34 17.07
N THR A 112 5.42 10.96 15.90
CA THR A 112 6.59 11.58 15.29
C THR A 112 6.18 12.93 14.72
N ILE A 113 6.86 13.98 15.17
CA ILE A 113 6.58 15.38 14.83
C ILE A 113 7.70 15.90 13.94
N HIS A 114 7.32 16.37 12.75
CA HIS A 114 8.16 17.18 11.88
C HIS A 114 7.76 18.66 11.98
N ARG A 115 8.70 19.55 11.66
CA ARG A 115 8.43 21.00 11.65
C ARG A 115 7.49 21.34 10.51
N LEU A 116 6.39 22.04 10.82
CA LEU A 116 5.49 22.62 9.83
C LEU A 116 6.20 23.73 9.03
N PRO A 117 6.38 23.60 7.71
CA PRO A 117 6.98 24.64 6.89
C PRO A 117 6.06 25.86 6.76
N ALA A 118 6.64 27.06 6.70
CA ALA A 118 5.91 28.26 6.33
C ALA A 118 5.38 28.13 4.89
N GLY A 119 4.16 28.63 4.64
CA GLY A 119 3.55 28.60 3.32
C GLY A 119 3.10 27.21 2.83
N LEU A 120 3.06 26.19 3.71
CA LEU A 120 2.51 24.89 3.34
C LEU A 120 1.00 24.98 3.07
N THR A 121 0.60 24.71 1.83
CA THR A 121 -0.80 24.48 1.48
C THR A 121 -1.18 23.04 1.82
N ALA A 122 -1.88 22.88 2.94
CA ALA A 122 -2.47 21.60 3.33
C ALA A 122 -3.87 21.45 2.71
N TRP A 123 -4.25 20.21 2.39
CA TRP A 123 -5.62 19.86 2.09
C TRP A 123 -6.45 19.76 3.37
N THR A 124 -7.75 20.00 3.24
CA THR A 124 -8.73 19.72 4.29
C THR A 124 -9.46 18.42 3.95
N LEU A 125 -9.35 17.44 4.83
CA LEU A 125 -10.16 16.23 4.83
C LEU A 125 -11.25 16.38 5.89
N TRP A 126 -12.37 15.70 5.70
CA TRP A 126 -13.47 15.71 6.67
C TRP A 126 -13.59 14.35 7.34
N TYR A 127 -13.58 14.35 8.67
CA TYR A 127 -13.91 13.20 9.51
C TYR A 127 -15.15 13.56 10.32
N HIS A 128 -16.31 13.03 9.90
CA HIS A 128 -17.62 13.56 10.28
C HIS A 128 -17.63 15.09 10.05
N ASP A 129 -18.06 15.87 11.04
CA ASP A 129 -18.13 17.33 10.96
C ASP A 129 -16.82 18.02 11.39
N HIS A 130 -15.72 17.27 11.55
CA HIS A 130 -14.43 17.80 11.94
C HIS A 130 -13.47 17.94 10.75
N PRO A 131 -12.99 19.16 10.44
CA PRO A 131 -11.97 19.35 9.43
C PRO A 131 -10.60 18.90 9.97
N LEU A 132 -9.94 18.02 9.22
CA LEU A 132 -8.58 17.57 9.47
C LEU A 132 -7.65 18.11 8.38
N ARG A 133 -6.44 18.52 8.74
CA ARG A 133 -5.45 18.99 7.76
C ARG A 133 -4.56 17.83 7.32
N CYS A 134 -4.31 17.68 6.03
CA CYS A 134 -3.50 16.63 5.45
C CYS A 134 -2.57 17.18 4.35
N LEU A 135 -1.40 16.59 4.16
CA LEU A 135 -0.58 16.89 2.99
C LEU A 135 -1.27 16.46 1.69
N PRO A 136 -1.05 17.18 0.56
CA PRO A 136 -1.50 16.70 -0.74
C PRO A 136 -0.76 15.41 -1.15
N PRO A 137 -1.36 14.55 -2.00
CA PRO A 137 -0.85 13.22 -2.32
C PRO A 137 0.62 13.17 -2.76
N ALA A 138 1.04 14.02 -3.71
CA ALA A 138 2.42 14.04 -4.18
C ALA A 138 3.44 14.34 -3.07
N MET A 139 3.12 15.30 -2.19
CA MET A 139 3.99 15.67 -1.08
C MET A 139 4.01 14.57 0.01
N ALA A 140 2.85 13.97 0.30
CA ALA A 140 2.76 12.85 1.23
C ALA A 140 3.62 11.66 0.76
N LEU A 141 3.51 11.28 -0.51
CA LEU A 141 4.33 10.22 -1.12
C LEU A 141 5.82 10.49 -1.00
N VAL A 142 6.29 11.68 -1.40
CA VAL A 142 7.70 12.07 -1.31
C VAL A 142 8.23 11.98 0.12
N ARG A 143 7.41 12.35 1.10
CA ARG A 143 7.79 12.26 2.51
C ARG A 143 7.76 10.82 3.02
N CYS A 144 6.84 9.98 2.57
CA CYS A 144 6.90 8.53 2.81
C CYS A 144 8.18 7.91 2.25
N LEU A 145 8.57 8.23 1.01
CA LEU A 145 9.81 7.76 0.41
C LEU A 145 11.03 8.16 1.25
N ARG A 146 11.04 9.38 1.79
CA ARG A 146 12.09 9.82 2.70
C ARG A 146 12.12 9.03 4.01
N ILE A 147 10.96 8.76 4.61
CA ILE A 147 10.86 7.91 5.81
C ILE A 147 11.43 6.50 5.55
N LEU A 148 11.20 5.95 4.35
CA LEU A 148 11.80 4.68 3.94
C LEU A 148 13.32 4.78 3.80
N SER A 149 13.83 5.83 3.13
CA SER A 149 15.26 6.04 2.97
C SER A 149 15.98 6.26 4.29
N ASP A 150 15.33 6.94 5.24
CA ASP A 150 15.86 7.21 6.59
C ASP A 150 15.75 5.98 7.51
N GLY A 151 15.20 4.85 7.05
CA GLY A 151 15.03 3.63 7.84
C GLY A 151 14.02 3.75 8.97
N LEU A 152 13.10 4.71 8.88
CA LEU A 152 12.12 5.02 9.93
C LEU A 152 10.81 4.23 9.79
N HIS A 153 10.62 3.51 8.69
CA HIS A 153 9.50 2.59 8.49
C HIS A 153 9.85 1.50 7.47
N THR A 154 9.23 0.33 7.58
CA THR A 154 9.44 -0.80 6.69
C THR A 154 8.29 -1.81 6.78
N TRP A 155 8.23 -2.74 5.82
CA TRP A 155 7.30 -3.88 5.81
C TRP A 155 7.92 -5.07 5.06
N PRO A 156 7.42 -6.30 5.21
CA PRO A 156 7.95 -7.44 4.47
C PRO A 156 7.70 -7.28 2.96
N VAL A 157 8.68 -7.64 2.15
CA VAL A 157 8.54 -7.71 0.69
C VAL A 157 9.16 -9.00 0.18
N PRO A 158 8.67 -9.56 -0.94
CA PRO A 158 9.31 -10.70 -1.59
C PRO A 158 10.80 -10.46 -1.85
N ALA A 159 11.62 -11.49 -1.64
CA ALA A 159 13.01 -11.46 -2.06
C ALA A 159 13.09 -11.53 -3.59
N MET A 160 13.85 -10.63 -4.20
CA MET A 160 14.06 -10.57 -5.64
C MET A 160 15.56 -10.46 -5.93
N ALA A 161 16.09 -11.31 -6.80
CA ALA A 161 17.53 -11.36 -7.07
C ALA A 161 18.07 -10.05 -7.68
N HIS A 162 17.25 -9.38 -8.49
CA HIS A 162 17.61 -8.18 -9.26
C HIS A 162 17.22 -6.85 -8.59
N LEU A 163 16.51 -6.88 -7.46
CA LEU A 163 16.01 -5.67 -6.79
C LEU A 163 16.20 -5.73 -5.28
N SER A 164 16.78 -4.67 -4.72
CA SER A 164 16.82 -4.47 -3.27
C SER A 164 15.41 -4.33 -2.68
N ALA A 165 15.19 -4.80 -1.45
CA ALA A 165 13.92 -4.65 -0.74
C ALA A 165 13.44 -3.18 -0.62
N SER A 166 14.35 -2.22 -0.44
CA SER A 166 14.01 -0.79 -0.40
C SER A 166 13.41 -0.29 -1.72
N THR A 167 13.95 -0.74 -2.85
CA THR A 167 13.40 -0.43 -4.18
C THR A 167 12.00 -1.03 -4.36
N VAL A 168 11.79 -2.29 -3.96
CA VAL A 168 10.47 -2.94 -4.05
C VAL A 168 9.42 -2.16 -3.23
N ARG A 169 9.73 -1.79 -1.99
CA ARG A 169 8.83 -0.98 -1.14
C ARG A 169 8.50 0.37 -1.75
N ALA A 170 9.52 1.06 -2.26
CA ALA A 170 9.32 2.38 -2.87
C ALA A 170 8.39 2.29 -4.09
N VAL A 171 8.56 1.27 -4.94
CA VAL A 171 7.70 1.07 -6.12
C VAL A 171 6.29 0.67 -5.72
N GLN A 172 6.11 -0.26 -4.77
CA GLN A 172 4.79 -0.60 -4.22
C GLN A 172 4.04 0.64 -3.71
N LEU A 173 4.74 1.49 -2.97
CA LEU A 173 4.18 2.73 -2.43
C LEU A 173 3.80 3.72 -3.55
N ILE A 174 4.67 3.92 -4.54
CA ILE A 174 4.39 4.80 -5.68
C ILE A 174 3.18 4.29 -6.46
N ASP A 175 3.14 3.00 -6.80
CA ASP A 175 2.06 2.39 -7.58
C ASP A 175 0.70 2.58 -6.88
N GLN A 176 0.63 2.31 -5.57
CA GLN A 176 -0.59 2.51 -4.80
C GLN A 176 -1.01 3.99 -4.70
N PHE A 177 -0.07 4.92 -4.52
CA PHE A 177 -0.40 6.35 -4.55
C PHE A 177 -0.94 6.78 -5.91
N ARG A 178 -0.27 6.39 -7.00
CA ARG A 178 -0.71 6.71 -8.37
C ARG A 178 -2.10 6.10 -8.65
N ARG A 179 -2.34 4.88 -8.18
CA ARG A 179 -3.60 4.16 -8.42
C ARG A 179 -4.79 4.72 -7.62
N ARG A 180 -4.57 5.08 -6.35
CA ARG A 180 -5.62 5.48 -5.40
C ARG A 180 -5.90 6.98 -5.40
N THR A 181 -4.90 7.80 -5.71
CA THR A 181 -4.98 9.26 -5.62
C THR A 181 -4.85 9.96 -6.96
N GLU A 182 -4.61 9.19 -8.04
CA GLU A 182 -4.42 9.70 -9.41
C GLU A 182 -3.24 10.66 -9.57
N VAL A 183 -2.34 10.70 -8.58
CA VAL A 183 -1.13 11.54 -8.65
C VAL A 183 -0.27 11.12 -9.84
N THR A 184 0.11 12.10 -10.65
CA THR A 184 0.88 11.91 -11.87
C THR A 184 2.37 11.89 -11.61
N GLU A 185 3.14 11.29 -12.52
CA GLU A 185 4.61 11.31 -12.44
C GLU A 185 5.18 12.74 -12.38
N ALA A 186 4.61 13.67 -13.15
CA ALA A 186 5.01 15.06 -13.17
C ALA A 186 4.81 15.74 -11.79
N GLU A 187 3.68 15.48 -11.13
CA GLU A 187 3.41 16.00 -9.79
C GLU A 187 4.37 15.40 -8.74
N ILE A 188 4.68 14.10 -8.84
CA ILE A 188 5.65 13.45 -7.95
C ILE A 188 7.03 14.08 -8.10
N VAL A 189 7.50 14.26 -9.35
CA VAL A 189 8.79 14.90 -9.65
C VAL A 189 8.83 16.34 -9.13
N ALA A 190 7.76 17.10 -9.35
CA ALA A 190 7.66 18.48 -8.84
C ALA A 190 7.70 18.53 -7.30
N ALA A 191 6.96 17.65 -6.63
CA ALA A 191 6.95 17.56 -5.17
C ALA A 191 8.30 17.11 -4.59
N ALA A 192 9.04 16.26 -5.32
CA ALA A 192 10.33 15.73 -4.90
C ALA A 192 11.49 16.73 -5.02
N ARG A 193 11.31 17.79 -5.81
CA ARG A 193 12.37 18.79 -6.09
C ARG A 193 12.99 19.31 -4.80
N SER A 194 14.31 19.13 -4.68
CA SER A 194 15.13 19.51 -3.52
C SER A 194 14.72 18.87 -2.19
N ARG A 195 13.90 17.82 -2.21
CA ARG A 195 13.37 17.13 -1.02
C ARG A 195 13.71 15.64 -0.98
N PHE A 196 14.02 15.06 -2.15
CA PHE A 196 14.39 13.66 -2.33
C PHE A 196 15.46 13.52 -3.42
N ASP A 197 16.19 12.40 -3.42
CA ASP A 197 17.22 12.11 -4.42
C ASP A 197 16.58 11.91 -5.81
N ALA A 198 16.94 12.77 -6.77
CA ALA A 198 16.35 12.77 -8.09
C ALA A 198 16.71 11.52 -8.93
N ARG A 199 17.94 10.99 -8.78
CA ARG A 199 18.38 9.79 -9.50
C ARG A 199 17.63 8.57 -8.98
N LEU A 200 17.50 8.48 -7.66
CA LEU A 200 16.78 7.41 -7.00
C LEU A 200 15.29 7.45 -7.34
N LEU A 201 14.67 8.63 -7.33
CA LEU A 201 13.28 8.78 -7.75
C LEU A 201 13.06 8.35 -9.20
N HIS A 202 13.93 8.77 -10.11
CA HIS A 202 13.84 8.39 -11.52
C HIS A 202 13.93 6.86 -11.68
N LYS A 203 14.83 6.19 -10.95
CA LYS A 203 14.90 4.73 -10.90
C LYS A 203 13.58 4.10 -10.44
N TYR A 204 12.95 4.64 -9.40
CA TYR A 204 11.69 4.11 -8.89
C TYR A 204 10.53 4.32 -9.88
N LEU A 205 10.43 5.51 -10.49
CA LEU A 205 9.40 5.83 -11.47
C LEU A 205 9.50 4.95 -12.72
N ALA A 206 10.72 4.68 -13.20
CA ALA A 206 10.96 3.78 -14.32
C ALA A 206 10.49 2.33 -14.07
N LEU A 207 10.40 1.92 -12.80
CA LEU A 207 9.88 0.62 -12.38
C LEU A 207 8.39 0.67 -12.02
N SER A 208 7.79 1.86 -11.90
CA SER A 208 6.42 2.06 -11.42
C SER A 208 5.36 1.82 -12.48
N SER A 209 4.15 1.52 -12.04
CA SER A 209 2.93 1.47 -12.86
C SER A 209 1.75 2.05 -12.09
N SER A 210 0.95 2.90 -12.73
CA SER A 210 -0.31 3.39 -12.14
C SER A 210 -1.45 2.39 -12.22
N LEU A 211 -1.21 1.21 -12.81
CA LEU A 211 -2.27 0.24 -13.13
C LEU A 211 -2.37 -0.91 -12.12
N ALA A 212 -1.37 -1.11 -11.24
CA ALA A 212 -1.47 -2.19 -10.25
C ALA A 212 -2.54 -1.87 -9.20
N ASP A 213 -3.56 -2.72 -9.10
CA ASP A 213 -4.69 -2.54 -8.17
C ASP A 213 -4.30 -2.92 -6.74
N SER A 214 -3.25 -3.73 -6.58
CA SER A 214 -2.79 -4.21 -5.29
C SER A 214 -1.26 -4.28 -5.14
N VAL A 215 -0.80 -4.35 -3.89
CA VAL A 215 0.62 -4.51 -3.54
C VAL A 215 1.20 -5.84 -4.05
N PRO A 216 0.49 -6.99 -3.93
CA PRO A 216 0.93 -8.24 -4.53
C PRO A 216 1.09 -8.17 -6.05
N GLU A 217 0.17 -7.55 -6.80
CA GLU A 217 0.29 -7.37 -8.26
C GLU A 217 1.54 -6.59 -8.64
N THR A 218 1.85 -5.50 -7.91
CA THR A 218 3.10 -4.74 -8.11
C THR A 218 4.31 -5.64 -7.92
N SER A 219 4.30 -6.48 -6.89
CA SER A 219 5.40 -7.39 -6.57
C SER A 219 5.57 -8.46 -7.64
N LEU A 220 4.47 -9.05 -8.11
CA LEU A 220 4.46 -10.05 -9.17
C LEU A 220 4.97 -9.46 -10.49
N ARG A 221 4.56 -8.24 -10.83
CA ARG A 221 5.05 -7.51 -11.99
C ARG A 221 6.56 -7.31 -11.92
N LEU A 222 7.08 -6.79 -10.81
CA LEU A 222 8.52 -6.57 -10.64
C LEU A 222 9.32 -7.87 -10.67
N MET A 223 8.75 -8.97 -10.16
CA MET A 223 9.35 -10.29 -10.17
C MET A 223 9.42 -10.86 -11.60
N LEU A 224 8.30 -10.91 -12.31
CA LEU A 224 8.19 -11.65 -13.57
C LEU A 224 8.65 -10.86 -14.81
N THR A 225 8.58 -9.52 -14.80
CA THR A 225 8.85 -8.70 -15.99
C THR A 225 10.23 -8.95 -16.63
N PRO A 226 11.35 -9.02 -15.88
CA PRO A 226 12.66 -9.30 -16.48
C PRO A 226 12.71 -10.68 -17.15
N GLN A 227 12.25 -11.72 -16.44
CA GLN A 227 12.24 -13.08 -16.96
C GLN A 227 11.31 -13.23 -18.17
N ALA A 228 10.14 -12.58 -18.16
CA ALA A 228 9.23 -12.58 -19.30
C ALA A 228 9.90 -12.01 -20.54
N ARG A 229 10.64 -10.90 -20.41
CA ARG A 229 11.41 -10.30 -21.50
C ARG A 229 12.45 -11.26 -22.07
N ASP A 230 13.19 -11.96 -21.20
CA ASP A 230 14.20 -12.96 -21.63
C ASP A 230 13.55 -14.15 -22.37
N LEU A 231 12.31 -14.48 -22.01
CA LEU A 231 11.49 -15.50 -22.67
C LEU A 231 10.74 -14.99 -23.91
N GLY A 232 10.95 -13.73 -24.32
CA GLY A 232 10.30 -13.11 -25.48
C GLY A 232 8.80 -12.84 -25.29
N VAL A 233 8.37 -12.59 -24.06
CA VAL A 233 6.99 -12.23 -23.68
C VAL A 233 6.98 -10.82 -23.08
N HIS A 234 6.05 -9.99 -23.53
CA HIS A 234 5.90 -8.60 -23.10
C HIS A 234 4.69 -8.44 -22.19
N LEU A 235 4.89 -8.66 -20.89
CA LEU A 235 3.83 -8.48 -19.90
C LEU A 235 3.49 -6.99 -19.69
N VAL A 236 2.23 -6.65 -19.93
CA VAL A 236 1.63 -5.35 -19.59
C VAL A 236 0.51 -5.53 -18.56
N PRO A 237 0.32 -4.61 -17.62
CA PRO A 237 -0.68 -4.75 -16.57
C PRO A 237 -2.10 -4.44 -17.02
N GLN A 238 -3.08 -5.02 -16.31
CA GLN A 238 -4.51 -4.73 -16.44
C GLN A 238 -5.06 -4.88 -17.87
N VAL A 239 -4.88 -6.07 -18.46
CA VAL A 239 -5.31 -6.36 -19.84
C VAL A 239 -6.74 -6.88 -19.87
N PRO A 240 -7.71 -6.12 -20.43
CA PRO A 240 -9.08 -6.61 -20.57
C PRO A 240 -9.17 -7.67 -21.69
N VAL A 241 -9.74 -8.83 -21.35
CA VAL A 241 -10.08 -9.87 -22.33
C VAL A 241 -11.58 -9.83 -22.59
N ARG A 242 -11.98 -9.68 -23.86
CA ARG A 242 -13.38 -9.52 -24.27
C ARG A 242 -13.82 -10.56 -25.30
N SER A 243 -15.04 -11.06 -25.13
CA SER A 243 -15.74 -11.92 -26.09
C SER A 243 -16.83 -11.07 -26.74
N GLY A 244 -16.54 -10.53 -27.93
CA GLY A 244 -17.33 -9.44 -28.51
C GLY A 244 -17.29 -8.21 -27.61
N GLU A 245 -18.46 -7.64 -27.29
CA GLU A 245 -18.57 -6.47 -26.38
C GLU A 245 -18.43 -6.84 -24.89
N ARG A 246 -18.64 -8.12 -24.56
CA ARG A 246 -18.65 -8.60 -23.17
C ARG A 246 -17.24 -8.72 -22.62
N LEU A 247 -16.96 -8.01 -21.53
CA LEU A 247 -15.74 -8.21 -20.73
C LEU A 247 -15.80 -9.58 -20.04
N VAL A 248 -14.84 -10.45 -20.33
CA VAL A 248 -14.70 -11.76 -19.68
C VAL A 248 -13.99 -11.59 -18.34
N THR A 249 -12.80 -10.99 -18.38
CA THR A 249 -12.00 -10.65 -17.20
C THR A 249 -10.98 -9.57 -17.56
N VAL A 250 -10.32 -9.03 -16.55
CA VAL A 250 -9.09 -8.26 -16.70
C VAL A 250 -7.96 -9.11 -16.12
N LEU A 251 -6.91 -9.33 -16.90
CA LEU A 251 -5.71 -10.05 -16.46
C LEU A 251 -4.75 -9.05 -15.80
N ASP A 252 -4.22 -9.41 -14.63
CA ASP A 252 -3.34 -8.52 -13.87
C ASP A 252 -2.07 -8.17 -14.63
N LEU A 253 -1.50 -9.15 -15.33
CA LEU A 253 -0.43 -8.99 -16.30
C LEU A 253 -0.72 -9.89 -17.50
N ALA A 254 -0.47 -9.42 -18.71
CA ALA A 254 -0.58 -10.27 -19.89
C ALA A 254 0.28 -9.77 -21.05
N ASP A 255 0.62 -10.68 -21.95
CA ASP A 255 1.06 -10.37 -23.31
C ASP A 255 -0.11 -10.64 -24.26
N PRO A 256 -0.77 -9.60 -24.79
CA PRO A 256 -1.90 -9.77 -25.71
C PRO A 256 -1.54 -10.43 -27.04
N GLN A 257 -0.30 -10.29 -27.50
CA GLN A 257 0.14 -10.87 -28.78
C GLN A 257 0.38 -12.37 -28.61
N ALA A 258 1.05 -12.77 -27.52
CA ALA A 258 1.30 -14.16 -27.19
C ALA A 258 0.08 -14.88 -26.57
N ARG A 259 -0.97 -14.14 -26.19
CA ARG A 259 -2.13 -14.62 -25.40
C ARG A 259 -1.71 -15.36 -24.12
N VAL A 260 -0.68 -14.85 -23.46
CA VAL A 260 -0.18 -15.35 -22.19
C VAL A 260 -0.62 -14.40 -21.08
N GLY A 261 -1.32 -14.91 -20.07
CA GLY A 261 -1.82 -14.15 -18.93
C GLY A 261 -1.28 -14.63 -17.59
N VAL A 262 -1.19 -13.71 -16.64
CA VAL A 262 -0.87 -13.97 -15.24
C VAL A 262 -1.92 -13.28 -14.38
N MET A 263 -2.44 -13.99 -13.40
CA MET A 263 -3.32 -13.44 -12.38
C MET A 263 -2.77 -13.69 -10.98
N TYR A 264 -3.09 -12.81 -10.05
CA TYR A 264 -2.83 -12.94 -8.64
C TYR A 264 -4.12 -13.28 -7.89
N ASP A 265 -4.15 -14.45 -7.26
CA ASP A 265 -5.25 -14.87 -6.40
C ASP A 265 -4.94 -14.43 -4.97
N GLY A 266 -5.57 -13.32 -4.55
CA GLY A 266 -5.54 -12.86 -3.17
C GLY A 266 -6.08 -13.91 -2.19
N ALA A 267 -5.60 -13.87 -0.94
CA ALA A 267 -6.10 -14.72 0.14
C ALA A 267 -7.53 -14.29 0.54
N HIS A 268 -8.53 -14.64 -0.27
CA HIS A 268 -9.93 -14.42 0.05
C HIS A 268 -10.64 -15.74 0.35
N HIS A 269 -11.63 -15.67 1.24
CA HIS A 269 -12.45 -16.81 1.61
C HIS A 269 -13.08 -17.40 0.35
N TRP A 270 -12.58 -18.57 -0.06
CA TRP A 270 -13.03 -19.32 -1.21
C TRP A 270 -14.50 -19.72 -1.10
N THR A 271 -15.41 -18.80 -1.43
CA THR A 271 -16.82 -19.13 -1.56
C THR A 271 -17.00 -20.04 -2.76
N ARG A 272 -18.00 -20.94 -2.70
CA ARG A 272 -18.31 -21.83 -3.83
C ARG A 272 -18.60 -21.05 -5.12
N ASP A 273 -19.27 -19.90 -4.99
CA ASP A 273 -19.63 -19.05 -6.12
C ASP A 273 -18.41 -18.44 -6.81
N GLN A 274 -17.40 -18.02 -6.03
CA GLN A 274 -16.15 -17.49 -6.59
C GLN A 274 -15.41 -18.56 -7.39
N ARG A 275 -15.30 -19.79 -6.85
CA ARG A 275 -14.69 -20.93 -7.56
C ARG A 275 -15.38 -21.25 -8.88
N ASN A 276 -16.71 -21.28 -8.87
CA ASN A 276 -17.50 -21.54 -10.08
C ASN A 276 -17.29 -20.45 -11.14
N ARG A 277 -17.22 -19.19 -10.71
CA ARG A 277 -16.92 -18.05 -11.59
C ARG A 277 -15.52 -18.14 -12.18
N ASP A 278 -14.51 -18.42 -11.36
CA ASP A 278 -13.12 -18.53 -11.82
C ASP A 278 -12.94 -19.71 -12.78
N ALA A 279 -13.56 -20.85 -12.50
CA ALA A 279 -13.56 -22.01 -13.40
C ALA A 279 -14.18 -21.67 -14.77
N ARG A 280 -15.31 -20.95 -14.76
CA ARG A 280 -15.95 -20.47 -16.00
C ARG A 280 -15.06 -19.50 -16.76
N ILE A 281 -14.47 -18.51 -16.09
CA ILE A 281 -13.55 -17.55 -16.71
C ILE A 281 -12.35 -18.28 -17.33
N ASN A 282 -11.75 -19.23 -16.63
CA ASN A 282 -10.61 -19.99 -17.15
C ASN A 282 -10.99 -20.82 -18.39
N ALA A 283 -12.18 -21.44 -18.40
CA ALA A 283 -12.68 -22.16 -19.56
C ALA A 283 -12.91 -21.24 -20.77
N GLU A 284 -13.49 -20.05 -20.54
CA GLU A 284 -13.69 -19.04 -21.59
C GLU A 284 -12.36 -18.52 -22.14
N LEU A 285 -11.39 -18.22 -21.28
CA LEU A 285 -10.04 -17.80 -21.69
C LEU A 285 -9.37 -18.86 -22.56
N LYS A 286 -9.43 -20.13 -22.14
CA LYS A 286 -8.87 -21.25 -22.90
C LYS A 286 -9.54 -21.41 -24.26
N ALA A 287 -10.88 -21.30 -24.33
CA ALA A 287 -11.62 -21.34 -25.60
C ALA A 287 -11.24 -20.18 -26.53
N MET A 288 -10.82 -19.05 -25.96
CA MET A 288 -10.29 -17.89 -26.68
C MET A 288 -8.78 -18.01 -26.96
N GLY A 289 -8.14 -19.16 -26.71
CA GLY A 289 -6.72 -19.38 -26.96
C GLY A 289 -5.78 -18.63 -26.02
N TRP A 290 -6.27 -18.24 -24.84
CA TRP A 290 -5.43 -17.69 -23.78
C TRP A 290 -4.90 -18.80 -22.87
N GLU A 291 -3.59 -18.77 -22.65
CA GLU A 291 -2.94 -19.53 -21.59
C GLU A 291 -2.76 -18.62 -20.38
N VAL A 292 -3.24 -19.04 -19.20
CA VAL A 292 -3.26 -18.20 -18.00
C VAL A 292 -2.75 -18.96 -16.79
N ILE A 293 -1.79 -18.39 -16.08
CA ILE A 293 -1.28 -18.89 -14.80
C ILE A 293 -1.75 -18.01 -13.65
N ARG A 294 -2.03 -18.63 -12.49
CA ARG A 294 -2.45 -17.93 -11.27
C ARG A 294 -1.42 -18.13 -10.16
N PHE A 295 -1.06 -17.04 -9.48
CA PHE A 295 -0.14 -17.06 -8.35
C PHE A 295 -0.84 -16.61 -7.08
N SER A 296 -0.58 -17.30 -5.97
CA SER A 296 -1.11 -16.94 -4.65
C SER A 296 -0.10 -16.11 -3.85
N GLN A 297 -0.50 -15.62 -2.67
CA GLN A 297 0.42 -14.99 -1.71
C GLN A 297 1.62 -15.90 -1.37
N ALA A 298 1.43 -17.23 -1.31
CA ALA A 298 2.51 -18.17 -1.02
C ALA A 298 3.57 -18.20 -2.13
N ALA A 299 3.15 -18.04 -3.39
CA ALA A 299 4.07 -17.96 -4.53
C ALA A 299 4.99 -16.74 -4.41
N LEU A 300 4.48 -15.59 -3.95
CA LEU A 300 5.30 -14.40 -3.71
C LEU A 300 6.35 -14.61 -2.62
N ALA A 301 6.13 -15.53 -1.67
CA ALA A 301 7.12 -15.84 -0.64
C ALA A 301 8.25 -16.75 -1.17
N ASN A 302 8.00 -17.52 -2.24
CA ASN A 302 8.98 -18.43 -2.86
C ASN A 302 9.32 -18.01 -4.29
N ALA A 303 10.14 -16.96 -4.42
CA ALA A 303 10.52 -16.41 -5.72
C ALA A 303 11.19 -17.44 -6.66
N PRO A 304 12.13 -18.31 -6.22
CA PRO A 304 12.73 -19.32 -7.11
C PRO A 304 11.71 -20.28 -7.71
N GLU A 305 10.77 -20.79 -6.91
CA GLU A 305 9.72 -21.69 -7.39
C GLU A 305 8.78 -20.97 -8.37
N THR A 306 8.39 -19.74 -8.05
CA THR A 306 7.57 -18.89 -8.92
C THR A 306 8.23 -18.65 -10.28
N HIS A 307 9.52 -18.33 -10.30
CA HIS A 307 10.29 -18.16 -11.54
C HIS A 307 10.34 -19.44 -12.38
N LEU A 308 10.60 -20.60 -11.75
CA LEU A 308 10.64 -21.88 -12.46
C LEU A 308 9.27 -22.25 -13.04
N LEU A 309 8.20 -22.03 -12.27
CA LEU A 309 6.85 -22.31 -12.71
C LEU A 309 6.44 -21.41 -13.87
N PHE A 310 6.74 -20.11 -13.78
CA PHE A 310 6.47 -19.15 -14.84
C PHE A 310 7.23 -19.48 -16.13
N GLU A 311 8.51 -19.85 -16.04
CA GLU A 311 9.29 -20.26 -17.21
C GLU A 311 8.70 -21.49 -17.91
N ARG A 312 8.38 -22.53 -17.12
CA ARG A 312 7.77 -23.76 -17.67
C ARG A 312 6.44 -23.45 -18.35
N PHE A 313 5.64 -22.59 -17.74
CA PHE A 313 4.35 -22.15 -18.28
C PHE A 313 4.53 -21.42 -19.61
N VAL A 314 5.39 -20.40 -19.69
CA VAL A 314 5.63 -19.65 -20.93
C VAL A 314 6.18 -20.55 -22.04
N ARG A 315 7.12 -21.46 -21.72
CA ARG A 315 7.65 -22.42 -22.70
C ARG A 315 6.59 -23.40 -23.20
N ALA A 316 5.63 -23.78 -22.37
CA ALA A 316 4.53 -24.65 -22.78
C ALA A 316 3.50 -23.91 -23.65
N ALA A 317 3.17 -22.66 -23.29
CA ALA A 317 2.21 -21.83 -24.03
C ALA A 317 2.67 -21.45 -25.45
N ARG A 318 3.97 -21.58 -25.75
CA ARG A 318 4.55 -21.27 -27.06
C ARG A 318 4.75 -22.50 -27.96
N ARG A 319 4.38 -23.70 -27.52
CA ARG A 319 4.41 -24.94 -28.33
C ARG A 319 3.10 -25.13 -29.06
#